data_AF-A0A0H5SJ13-F1
#
_entry.id   AF-A0A0H5SJ13-F1
#
_cell.length_a   1.000
_cell.length_b   1.000
_cell.length_c   1.000
_cell.angle_alpha   90.00
_cell.angle_beta   90.00
_cell.angle_gamma   90.00
#
_symmetry.space_group_name_H-M   'P 1'
#
loop_
_entity.id
_entity.type
_entity.pdbx_description
1 polymer ?
#
loop_
_entity_poly.entity_id
_entity_poly.type
_entity_poly.pdbx_seq_one_letter_code
_entity_poly.pdbx_strand_id
1 'polypeptide(L)' 'MIVLSNVAVPTDGIRLIQGQVTAYIESESAGEGELTIAESSVTWISNISGQGFSLTYPSIILHAVSRESGKIIGRLE' A
#
# COMPACT_ATOMS: atom_id res chain seq x y z
N MET A 1 7.32 10.66 5.07
CA MET A 1 6.51 10.21 6.22
C MET A 1 5.13 9.82 5.72
N ILE A 2 4.80 8.53 5.77
CA ILE A 2 3.46 8.01 5.44
C ILE A 2 2.73 7.82 6.76
N VAL A 3 1.56 8.44 6.91
CA VAL A 3 0.74 8.34 8.13
C VAL A 3 -0.50 7.51 7.83
N LEU A 4 -0.72 6.47 8.64
CA LEU A 4 -1.96 5.67 8.56
C LEU A 4 -3.14 6.52 9.00
N SER A 5 -4.15 6.60 8.15
CA SER A 5 -5.36 7.38 8.37
C SER A 5 -6.58 6.67 7.80
N ASN A 6 -7.76 7.21 8.07
CA ASN A 6 -8.98 6.65 7.50
C ASN A 6 -9.04 7.04 6.01
N VAL A 7 -8.72 6.09 5.13
CA VAL A 7 -8.66 6.31 3.69
C VAL A 7 -9.83 5.65 2.98
N ALA A 8 -10.34 6.32 1.95
CA ALA A 8 -11.38 5.74 1.11
C ALA A 8 -10.77 4.76 0.09
N VAL A 9 -11.44 3.62 -0.10
CA VAL A 9 -11.11 2.69 -1.18
C VAL A 9 -11.52 3.33 -2.51
N PRO A 10 -10.64 3.34 -3.53
CA PRO A 10 -11.02 3.84 -4.84
C PRO A 10 -12.15 2.98 -5.41
N THR A 11 -13.19 3.62 -5.95
CA THR A 11 -14.39 2.96 -6.50
C THR A 11 -14.39 2.88 -8.03
N ASP A 12 -13.45 3.56 -8.69
CA ASP A 12 -13.36 3.66 -10.14
C ASP A 12 -11.93 3.32 -10.61
N GLY A 13 -11.82 2.77 -11.82
CA GLY A 13 -10.52 2.39 -12.39
C GLY A 13 -9.76 1.31 -11.59
N ILE A 14 -10.45 0.49 -10.81
CA ILE A 14 -9.82 -0.59 -10.04
C ILE A 14 -9.23 -1.64 -11.00
N ARG A 15 -7.94 -1.91 -10.88
CA ARG A 15 -7.22 -2.92 -11.67
C ARG A 15 -6.96 -4.19 -10.88
N LEU A 16 -6.74 -4.08 -9.57
CA LEU A 16 -6.48 -5.22 -8.70
C LEU A 16 -6.99 -4.93 -7.28
N ILE A 17 -7.56 -5.94 -6.64
CA ILE A 17 -7.82 -5.98 -5.20
C ILE A 17 -7.14 -7.25 -4.68
N GLN A 18 -6.28 -7.10 -3.69
CA GLN A 18 -5.54 -8.22 -3.09
C GLN A 18 -5.63 -8.14 -1.58
N GLY A 19 -6.35 -9.09 -0.99
CA GLY A 19 -6.34 -9.30 0.45
C GLY A 19 -5.05 -9.96 0.94
N GLN A 20 -4.91 -10.02 2.27
CA GLN A 20 -3.77 -10.65 2.95
C GLN A 20 -2.41 -10.04 2.59
N VAL A 21 -2.39 -8.73 2.34
CA VAL A 21 -1.16 -7.99 2.04
C VAL A 21 -0.68 -7.30 3.30
N THR A 22 0.55 -7.61 3.71
CA THR A 22 1.20 -6.92 4.83
C THR A 22 1.94 -5.68 4.32
N ALA A 23 1.56 -4.50 4.82
CA ALA A 23 2.29 -3.27 4.52
C ALA A 23 3.41 -3.02 5.54
N TYR A 24 4.54 -2.52 5.05
CA TYR A 24 5.68 -2.11 5.87
C TYR A 24 5.95 -0.62 5.62
N ILE A 25 5.98 0.17 6.68
CA ILE A 25 6.25 1.61 6.65
C ILE A 25 7.53 1.83 7.46
N GLU A 26 8.58 2.36 6.83
CA GLU A 26 9.84 2.72 7.50
C GLU A 26 10.50 1.58 8.33
N SER A 27 10.23 0.32 7.95
CA SER A 27 10.63 -0.95 8.62
C SER A 27 9.69 -1.47 9.70
N GLU A 28 8.61 -0.75 10.03
CA GLU A 28 7.56 -1.23 10.91
C GLU A 28 6.45 -1.92 10.11
N SER A 29 5.98 -3.08 10.57
CA SER A 29 4.82 -3.74 9.97
C SER A 29 3.54 -3.03 10.40
N ALA A 30 2.79 -2.48 9.44
CA ALA A 30 1.47 -1.90 9.66
C ALA A 30 0.37 -2.97 9.84
N GLY A 31 0.73 -4.25 9.71
CA GLY A 31 -0.16 -5.41 9.84
C GLY A 31 -0.64 -5.93 8.49
N GLU A 32 -1.55 -6.92 8.53
CA GLU A 32 -2.20 -7.50 7.36
C GLU A 32 -3.41 -6.65 6.95
N GLY A 33 -3.60 -6.47 5.65
CA GLY A 33 -4.65 -5.64 5.08
C GLY A 33 -5.01 -6.01 3.65
N GLU A 34 -5.81 -5.15 3.04
CA GLU A 34 -6.23 -5.24 1.65
C GLU A 34 -5.53 -4.15 0.83
N LEU A 35 -4.87 -4.56 -0.25
CA LEU A 35 -4.25 -3.69 -1.23
C LEU A 35 -5.17 -3.55 -2.45
N THR A 36 -5.60 -2.33 -2.72
CA THR A 36 -6.38 -1.96 -3.90
C THR A 36 -5.54 -1.08 -4.81
N ILE A 37 -5.31 -1.56 -6.03
CA ILE A 37 -4.61 -0.85 -7.09
C ILE A 37 -5.65 -0.34 -8.06
N ALA A 38 -5.83 0.98 -8.12
CA ALA A 38 -6.60 1.66 -9.14
C ALA A 38 -5.66 2.37 -10.12
N GLU A 39 -6.19 2.90 -11.22
CA GLU A 39 -5.42 3.69 -12.18
C GLU A 39 -4.98 5.05 -11.63
N SER A 40 -5.74 5.62 -10.71
CA SER A 40 -5.47 6.92 -10.11
C SER A 40 -4.55 6.83 -8.89
N SER A 41 -4.65 5.76 -8.12
CA SER A 41 -3.90 5.56 -6.89
C SER A 41 -3.80 4.10 -6.46
N VAL A 42 -2.87 3.85 -5.54
CA VAL A 42 -2.74 2.61 -4.79
C VAL A 42 -3.16 2.87 -3.35
N THR A 43 -4.14 2.12 -2.87
CA THR A 43 -4.67 2.22 -1.51
C THR A 43 -4.45 0.92 -0.78
N TRP A 44 -3.95 0.99 0.45
CA TRP A 44 -3.87 -0.17 1.33
C TRP A 44 -4.60 0.13 2.64
N ILE A 45 -5.42 -0.80 3.13
CA ILE A 45 -6.18 -0.65 4.38
C ILE A 45 -5.93 -1.86 5.28
N SER A 46 -5.53 -1.60 6.52
CA SER A 46 -5.35 -2.64 7.55
C SER A 46 -6.68 -3.28 7.91
N ASN A 47 -6.72 -4.61 7.95
CA ASN A 47 -7.92 -5.35 8.32
C ASN A 47 -8.20 -5.28 9.84
N ILE A 48 -7.19 -4.92 10.64
CA ILE A 48 -7.28 -4.87 12.11
C ILE A 48 -7.71 -3.49 12.58
N SER A 49 -7.05 -2.43 12.11
CA SER A 49 -7.31 -1.05 12.56
C SER A 49 -8.33 -0.31 11.69
N GLY A 50 -8.61 -0.79 10.48
CA GLY A 50 -9.39 -0.07 9.47
C GLY A 50 -8.69 1.19 8.92
N GLN A 51 -7.45 1.45 9.36
CA GLN A 51 -6.65 2.56 8.89
C GLN A 51 -5.71 2.12 7.77
N GLY A 52 -5.38 3.04 6.89
CA GLY A 52 -4.63 2.77 5.69
C GLY A 52 -3.91 3.99 5.15
N PHE A 53 -3.39 3.84 3.93
CA PHE A 53 -2.82 4.94 3.17
C PHE A 53 -3.27 4.85 1.71
N SER A 54 -3.30 5.99 1.04
CA SER A 54 -3.51 6.07 -0.41
C SER A 54 -2.41 6.91 -1.04
N LEU A 55 -1.76 6.36 -2.06
CA LEU A 55 -0.64 6.98 -2.76
C LEU A 55 -1.01 7.11 -4.24
N THR A 56 -0.86 8.30 -4.78
CA THR A 56 -1.02 8.53 -6.22
C THR A 56 0.26 8.16 -6.95
N TYR A 57 0.19 7.64 -8.16
CA TYR A 57 1.38 7.24 -8.92
C TYR A 57 2.47 8.32 -9.06
N PRO A 58 2.16 9.62 -9.23
CA PRO A 58 3.19 10.66 -9.27
C PRO A 58 3.99 10.78 -7.96
N SER A 59 3.44 10.33 -6.83
CA SER A 59 4.11 10.30 -5.53
C SER A 59 4.95 9.04 -5.29
N ILE A 60 4.84 8.04 -6.17
CA ILE A 60 5.59 6.78 -6.09
C ILE A 60 6.86 6.92 -6.93
N ILE A 61 7.95 7.30 -6.26
CA ILE A 61 9.25 7.58 -6.91
C ILE A 61 9.96 6.28 -7.34
N LEU A 62 9.59 5.13 -6.75
CA LEU A 62 10.15 3.82 -7.11
C LEU A 62 9.09 2.71 -6.98
N HIS A 63 8.81 2.02 -8.08
CA HIS A 63 8.06 0.77 -8.09
C HIS A 63 9.05 -0.41 -8.12
N ALA A 64 9.49 -0.89 -6.96
CA ALA A 64 10.35 -2.06 -6.88
C ALA A 64 9.49 -3.33 -6.76
N VAL A 65 9.59 -4.23 -7.72
CA VAL A 65 8.99 -5.57 -7.65
C VAL A 65 10.06 -6.54 -7.15
N SER A 66 9.95 -6.98 -5.89
CA SER A 66 10.75 -8.08 -5.36
C SER A 66 9.95 -9.37 -5.49
N ARG A 67 10.55 -10.40 -6.10
CA ARG A 67 9.95 -11.75 -6.24
C ARG A 67 10.22 -12.65 -5.03
N GLU A 68 10.98 -12.18 -4.06
CA GLU A 68 11.32 -12.91 -2.86
C GLU A 68 10.30 -12.65 -1.75
N SER A 69 9.82 -13.74 -1.15
CA SER A 69 8.78 -13.82 -0.11
C SER A 69 9.12 -13.13 1.22
N GLY A 70 9.95 -12.07 1.26
CA GLY A 70 10.47 -11.57 2.53
C GLY A 70 10.92 -10.12 2.63
N LYS A 71 10.99 -9.31 1.56
CA LYS A 71 11.31 -7.88 1.70
C LYS A 71 11.23 -7.14 0.37
N ILE A 72 10.39 -6.11 0.30
CA ILE A 72 10.56 -5.02 -0.67
C ILE A 72 11.29 -3.91 0.08
N ILE A 73 12.60 -3.78 -0.14
CA ILE A 73 13.40 -2.65 0.33
C ILE A 73 13.39 -1.56 -0.74
N GLY A 74 12.37 -0.70 -0.70
CA GLY A 74 12.47 0.60 -1.35
C GLY A 74 13.42 1.47 -0.53
N ARG A 75 14.70 1.54 -0.91
CA ARG A 75 15.60 2.58 -0.41
C ARG A 75 15.17 3.90 -1.06
N LEU A 76 14.67 4.83 -0.25
CA LEU A 76 14.64 6.24 -0.59
C LEU A 76 16.01 6.79 -0.20
N GLU A 77 16.81 7.20 -1.18
CA GLU A 77 17.96 8.10 -0.96
C GLU A 77 17.47 9.55 -0.93
#